data_AF-A0AAW3MZN9-F1
#
_entry.id   AF-A0AAW3MZN9-F1
#
_cell.length_a   1.000
_cell.length_b   1.000
_cell.length_c   1.000
_cell.angle_alpha   90.00
_cell.angle_beta   90.00
_cell.angle_gamma   90.00
#
_symmetry.space_group_name_H-M   'P 1'
#
loop_
_entity.id
_entity.type
_entity.pdbx_description
1 polymer ?
#
loop_
_entity_poly.entity_id
_entity_poly.type
_entity_poly.pdbx_seq_one_letter_code
_entity_poly.pdbx_strand_id
1 'polypeptide(L)'
;MWYALFEQQRQWLRAWRAATRDAFDAWPAATLPHAASSCYADLFEPLLGPPAEPPPFAFGAGDVAERLVAQTPFCGLRRFSHDRKAARAVLLCAPLAGHAAVMMRETVEALLDDGDVCITDWANARDVPPAAGRFGLDEYVAMLDAFVDALAHDDRPLHVVAVCQATFPALGALALRAQRGLAPPASVTLVGGPLDARRNPSTLGIAAASHSLDWCRRRLIDVVPAGFAGHGRHVFPTYLQQAEIAIVYPHRYLSLLDRYTQAAWRLDVRAMTDARRALHEYTALLDMPAEYFLDTVDIVFQRACLAQRTWRVHDVPVDPAALRATTLLTVEGTRDAVTGAGQTHAAHALCRSLAPGERHRLDVDGCDHYGLFTGPRWLDDVHPALQAVFAQAEKPRATRH
;
A
#
# COMPACT_ATOMS: atom_id res chain seq x y z
N MET A 1 -24.28 0.24 -15.04
CA MET A 1 -23.15 -0.68 -14.85
C MET A 1 -22.09 -0.29 -15.87
N TRP A 2 -21.17 0.59 -15.48
CA TRP A 2 -20.13 1.07 -16.39
C TRP A 2 -18.97 0.08 -16.45
N TYR A 3 -18.82 -0.74 -15.39
CA TYR A 3 -17.71 -1.67 -15.28
C TYR A 3 -17.60 -2.62 -16.49
N ALA A 4 -18.69 -3.31 -16.87
CA ALA A 4 -18.66 -4.21 -18.03
C ALA A 4 -18.22 -3.51 -19.33
N LEU A 5 -18.64 -2.25 -19.55
CA LEU A 5 -18.25 -1.46 -20.71
C LEU A 5 -16.76 -1.11 -20.67
N PHE A 6 -16.25 -0.66 -19.51
CA PHE A 6 -14.82 -0.37 -19.34
C PHE A 6 -13.94 -1.61 -19.51
N GLU A 7 -14.37 -2.78 -19.03
CA GLU A 7 -13.64 -4.03 -19.27
C GLU A 7 -13.65 -4.45 -20.74
N GLN A 8 -14.80 -4.34 -21.42
CA GLN A 8 -14.89 -4.63 -22.85
C GLN A 8 -13.97 -3.69 -23.66
N GLN A 9 -13.96 -2.39 -23.33
CA GLN A 9 -13.06 -1.42 -23.94
C GLN A 9 -11.59 -1.79 -23.70
N ARG A 10 -11.21 -2.14 -22.46
CA ARG A 10 -9.86 -2.58 -22.12
C ARG A 10 -9.45 -3.85 -22.87
N GLN A 11 -10.33 -4.85 -22.96
CA GLN A 11 -10.07 -6.07 -23.73
C GLN A 11 -9.85 -5.76 -25.21
N TRP A 12 -10.67 -4.90 -25.80
CA TRP A 12 -10.54 -4.49 -27.19
C TRP A 12 -9.22 -3.75 -27.45
N LEU A 13 -8.83 -2.82 -26.57
CA LEU A 13 -7.56 -2.10 -26.66
C LEU A 13 -6.34 -3.04 -26.52
N ARG A 14 -6.40 -4.02 -25.61
CA ARG A 14 -5.35 -5.04 -25.45
C ARG A 14 -5.21 -5.90 -26.71
N ALA A 15 -6.33 -6.37 -27.27
CA ALA A 15 -6.34 -7.15 -28.50
C ALA A 15 -5.78 -6.35 -29.68
N TRP A 16 -6.19 -5.08 -29.81
CA TRP A 16 -5.68 -4.18 -30.85
C TRP A 16 -4.16 -3.95 -30.71
N ARG A 17 -3.67 -3.76 -29.47
CA ARG A 17 -2.23 -3.62 -29.19
C ARG A 17 -1.45 -4.88 -29.56
N ALA A 18 -1.95 -6.07 -29.17
CA ALA A 18 -1.30 -7.34 -29.49
C ALA A 18 -1.19 -7.51 -31.02
N ALA A 19 -2.29 -7.29 -31.75
CA ALA A 19 -2.29 -7.35 -33.22
C ALA A 19 -1.35 -6.32 -33.86
N THR A 20 -1.28 -5.10 -33.29
CA THR A 20 -0.36 -4.06 -33.77
C THR A 20 1.09 -4.47 -33.56
N ARG A 21 1.42 -5.05 -32.40
CA ARG A 21 2.77 -5.50 -32.06
C ARG A 21 3.21 -6.64 -32.98
N ASP A 22 2.36 -7.65 -33.18
CA ASP A 22 2.59 -8.76 -34.11
C ASP A 22 2.80 -8.25 -35.56
N ALA A 23 2.02 -7.27 -36.00
CA ALA A 23 2.16 -6.67 -37.32
C ALA A 23 3.51 -5.93 -37.50
N PHE A 24 4.00 -5.27 -36.45
CA PHE A 24 5.31 -4.61 -36.46
C PHE A 24 6.47 -5.63 -36.43
N ASP A 25 6.35 -6.70 -35.62
CA ASP A 25 7.36 -7.77 -35.53
C ASP A 25 7.46 -8.57 -36.84
N ALA A 26 6.38 -8.64 -37.62
CA ALA A 26 6.36 -9.30 -38.93
C ALA A 26 6.97 -8.45 -40.07
N TRP A 27 7.36 -7.19 -39.83
CA TRP A 27 7.89 -6.30 -40.87
C TRP A 27 9.43 -6.42 -41.01
N PRO A 28 9.99 -6.73 -42.21
CA PRO A 28 11.43 -6.90 -42.36
C PRO A 28 12.19 -5.56 -42.30
N ALA A 29 13.23 -5.54 -41.45
CA ALA A 29 14.33 -4.56 -41.34
C ALA A 29 14.02 -3.13 -40.84
N ALA A 30 14.29 -2.88 -39.55
CA ALA A 30 15.40 -2.05 -39.05
C ALA A 30 15.20 -1.80 -37.54
N THR A 31 16.29 -1.75 -36.79
CA THR A 31 16.35 -1.59 -35.33
C THR A 31 15.78 -0.26 -34.80
N LEU A 32 15.61 0.75 -35.67
CA LEU A 32 15.06 2.07 -35.32
C LEU A 32 13.51 2.10 -35.27
N PRO A 33 12.78 1.62 -36.30
CA PRO A 33 11.32 1.47 -36.25
C PRO A 33 10.81 0.61 -35.09
N HIS A 34 11.51 -0.48 -34.75
CA HIS A 34 11.14 -1.33 -33.60
C HIS A 34 11.28 -0.58 -32.28
N ALA A 35 12.41 0.11 -32.05
CA ALA A 35 12.63 0.94 -30.86
C ALA A 35 11.66 2.14 -30.76
N ALA A 36 11.28 2.73 -31.90
CA ALA A 36 10.26 3.78 -31.95
C ALA A 36 8.86 3.23 -31.66
N SER A 37 8.50 2.06 -32.20
CA SER A 37 7.19 1.43 -31.94
C SER A 37 7.02 1.02 -30.47
N SER A 38 8.08 0.54 -29.82
CA SER A 38 8.08 0.28 -28.38
C SER A 38 7.92 1.58 -27.59
N CYS A 39 8.60 2.67 -27.98
CA CYS A 39 8.42 3.97 -27.32
C CYS A 39 6.98 4.49 -27.41
N TYR A 40 6.34 4.37 -28.58
CA TYR A 40 4.94 4.78 -28.74
C TYR A 40 4.00 3.85 -27.94
N ALA A 41 4.14 2.54 -28.06
CA ALA A 41 3.29 1.59 -27.34
C ALA A 41 3.44 1.68 -25.81
N ASP A 42 4.64 1.99 -25.31
CA ASP A 42 4.94 2.13 -23.89
C ASP A 42 4.46 3.48 -23.32
N LEU A 43 4.41 4.54 -24.13
CA LEU A 43 3.82 5.83 -23.73
C LEU A 43 2.29 5.77 -23.63
N PHE A 44 1.65 4.99 -24.50
CA PHE A 44 0.20 4.84 -24.50
C PHE A 44 -0.29 3.71 -23.58
N GLU A 45 0.52 2.68 -23.30
CA GLU A 45 0.16 1.55 -22.44
C GLU A 45 -0.49 1.94 -21.10
N PRO A 46 0.06 2.89 -20.32
CA PRO A 46 -0.57 3.34 -19.06
C PRO A 46 -1.95 3.99 -19.28
N LEU A 47 -2.21 4.55 -20.46
CA LEU A 47 -3.50 5.12 -20.85
C LEU A 47 -4.49 4.04 -21.33
N LEU A 48 -4.01 2.85 -21.71
CA LEU A 48 -4.84 1.70 -22.09
C LEU A 48 -5.41 0.95 -20.88
N GLY A 49 -4.99 1.33 -19.68
CA GLY A 49 -5.43 0.78 -18.39
C GLY A 49 -4.44 -0.22 -17.79
N PRO A 50 -4.66 -0.62 -16.52
CA PRO A 50 -3.76 -1.53 -15.80
C PRO A 50 -3.60 -2.86 -16.54
N PRO A 51 -2.45 -3.54 -16.39
CA PRO A 51 -2.26 -4.90 -16.88
C PRO A 51 -3.31 -5.86 -16.29
N ALA A 52 -3.47 -7.04 -16.89
CA ALA A 52 -4.42 -8.05 -16.41
C ALA A 52 -4.08 -8.49 -14.97
N GLU A 53 -2.78 -8.61 -14.69
CA GLU A 53 -2.20 -8.89 -13.38
C GLU A 53 -1.13 -7.84 -13.06
N PRO A 54 -0.93 -7.48 -11.77
CA PRO A 54 0.18 -6.62 -11.38
C PRO A 54 1.53 -7.22 -11.79
N PRO A 55 2.53 -6.38 -12.14
CA PRO A 55 3.87 -6.88 -12.39
C PRO A 55 4.46 -7.51 -11.11
N PRO A 56 5.33 -8.53 -11.24
CA PRO A 56 6.04 -9.09 -10.10
C PRO A 56 7.06 -8.10 -9.53
N PHE A 57 7.47 -8.28 -8.26
CA PHE A 57 8.54 -7.48 -7.65
C PHE A 57 9.89 -7.62 -8.35
N ALA A 58 10.23 -8.81 -8.85
CA ALA A 58 11.39 -9.05 -9.72
C ALA A 58 12.68 -8.29 -9.31
N PHE A 59 13.24 -8.61 -8.14
CA PHE A 59 14.47 -7.99 -7.58
C PHE A 59 15.78 -8.31 -8.34
N GLY A 60 15.72 -8.64 -9.64
CA GLY A 60 16.86 -9.11 -10.43
C GLY A 60 17.20 -10.57 -10.16
N ALA A 61 18.08 -11.16 -10.98
CA ALA A 61 18.43 -12.57 -10.89
C ALA A 61 19.44 -12.83 -9.77
N GLY A 62 19.05 -13.58 -8.72
CA GLY A 62 19.96 -14.40 -7.93
C GLY A 62 19.91 -14.24 -6.40
N ASP A 63 19.72 -13.02 -5.89
CA ASP A 63 20.08 -12.76 -4.48
C ASP A 63 18.91 -12.62 -3.50
N VAL A 64 17.66 -12.59 -3.98
CA VAL A 64 16.46 -12.43 -3.14
C VAL A 64 15.51 -13.61 -3.36
N ALA A 65 15.35 -14.43 -2.32
CA ALA A 65 14.36 -15.49 -2.28
C ALA A 65 12.97 -14.91 -1.97
N GLU A 66 11.97 -15.27 -2.78
CA GLU A 66 10.55 -14.95 -2.55
C GLU A 66 9.80 -16.19 -2.07
N ARG A 67 9.01 -16.05 -0.99
CA ARG A 67 8.17 -17.13 -0.47
C ARG A 67 6.84 -16.59 0.07
N LEU A 68 5.75 -17.30 -0.21
CA LEU A 68 4.48 -17.09 0.46
C LEU A 68 4.50 -17.74 1.86
N VAL A 69 4.32 -16.93 2.91
CA VAL A 69 4.36 -17.36 4.32
C VAL A 69 2.98 -17.71 4.85
N ALA A 70 1.99 -16.90 4.51
CA ALA A 70 0.59 -17.07 4.88
C ALA A 70 -0.30 -16.52 3.76
N GLN A 71 -1.55 -16.95 3.69
CA GLN A 71 -2.49 -16.48 2.68
C GLN A 71 -3.92 -16.49 3.21
N THR A 72 -4.67 -15.45 2.86
CA THR A 72 -6.13 -15.39 2.90
C THR A 72 -6.66 -15.23 1.47
N PRO A 73 -7.98 -15.34 1.22
CA PRO A 73 -8.52 -15.10 -0.11
C PRO A 73 -8.23 -13.70 -0.67
N PHE A 74 -8.02 -12.69 0.19
CA PHE A 74 -7.83 -11.30 -0.23
C PHE A 74 -6.37 -10.83 -0.17
N CYS A 75 -5.47 -11.57 0.49
CA CYS A 75 -4.09 -11.14 0.65
C CYS A 75 -3.13 -12.32 0.92
N GLY A 76 -1.98 -12.30 0.26
CA GLY A 76 -0.83 -13.12 0.60
C GLY A 76 0.15 -12.36 1.48
N LEU A 77 0.80 -13.05 2.40
CA LEU A 77 1.97 -12.54 3.12
C LEU A 77 3.23 -13.06 2.43
N ARG A 78 3.88 -12.21 1.63
CA ARG A 78 5.10 -12.58 0.88
C ARG A 78 6.33 -12.17 1.64
N ARG A 79 7.27 -13.09 1.80
CA ARG A 79 8.58 -12.87 2.41
C ARG A 79 9.64 -12.78 1.32
N PHE A 80 10.46 -11.75 1.44
CA PHE A 80 11.69 -11.55 0.70
C PHE A 80 12.86 -11.65 1.66
N SER A 81 13.89 -12.38 1.27
CA SER A 81 15.10 -12.57 2.08
C SER A 81 16.32 -12.78 1.20
N HIS A 82 17.46 -12.27 1.64
CA HIS A 82 18.76 -12.66 1.08
C HIS A 82 19.21 -14.02 1.63
N ASP A 83 20.20 -14.65 0.99
CA ASP A 83 20.79 -15.92 1.45
C ASP A 83 21.49 -15.81 2.83
N ARG A 84 21.83 -14.59 3.25
CA ARG A 84 22.39 -14.32 4.57
C ARG A 84 21.30 -14.33 5.65
N LYS A 85 21.61 -14.88 6.83
CA LYS A 85 20.69 -14.81 7.97
C LYS A 85 20.48 -13.36 8.41
N ALA A 86 19.28 -12.85 8.21
CA ALA A 86 18.89 -11.51 8.65
C ALA A 86 18.76 -11.42 10.18
N ALA A 87 19.12 -10.27 10.74
CA ALA A 87 19.07 -9.99 12.18
C ALA A 87 17.64 -9.77 12.72
N ARG A 88 16.72 -9.36 11.84
CA ARG A 88 15.35 -8.97 12.16
C ARG A 88 14.36 -9.40 11.09
N ALA A 89 13.08 -9.38 11.44
CA ALA A 89 11.97 -9.51 10.50
C ALA A 89 11.16 -8.21 10.46
N VAL A 90 10.78 -7.77 9.26
CA VAL A 90 9.98 -6.56 9.05
C VAL A 90 8.66 -6.94 8.39
N LEU A 91 7.54 -6.72 9.07
CA LEU A 91 6.21 -6.77 8.47
C LEU A 91 5.88 -5.41 7.84
N LEU A 92 5.90 -5.33 6.52
CA LEU A 92 5.49 -4.16 5.74
C LEU A 92 4.01 -4.30 5.35
N CYS A 93 3.15 -3.54 6.02
CA CYS A 93 1.72 -3.48 5.68
C CYS A 93 1.51 -2.47 4.55
N ALA A 94 1.41 -2.98 3.32
CA ALA A 94 1.09 -2.19 2.14
C ALA A 94 -0.36 -1.71 2.16
N PRO A 95 -0.65 -0.48 1.74
CA PRO A 95 -2.01 0.03 1.71
C PRO A 95 -2.83 -0.65 0.61
N LEU A 96 -4.09 -0.99 0.89
CA LEU A 96 -5.07 -1.33 -0.14
C LEU A 96 -5.69 -0.04 -0.73
N ALA A 97 -4.86 0.94 -1.08
CA ALA A 97 -5.28 2.25 -1.60
C ALA A 97 -5.31 2.26 -3.13
N GLY A 98 -5.88 1.20 -3.69
CA GLY A 98 -6.02 1.01 -5.14
C GLY A 98 -4.80 0.52 -5.88
N HIS A 99 -3.61 0.53 -5.28
CA HIS A 99 -2.39 0.00 -5.90
C HIS A 99 -2.10 -1.42 -5.45
N ALA A 100 -1.47 -2.21 -6.32
CA ALA A 100 -0.84 -3.46 -5.96
C ALA A 100 0.42 -3.21 -5.10
N ALA A 101 0.79 -4.19 -4.26
CA ALA A 101 1.89 -4.04 -3.32
C ALA A 101 3.26 -3.81 -4.00
N VAL A 102 3.39 -4.17 -5.28
CA VAL A 102 4.59 -3.91 -6.11
C VAL A 102 4.93 -2.42 -6.21
N MET A 103 3.98 -1.50 -5.98
CA MET A 103 4.28 -0.07 -5.83
C MET A 103 5.34 0.20 -4.74
N MET A 104 5.43 -0.67 -3.74
CA MET A 104 6.37 -0.57 -2.62
C MET A 104 7.67 -1.34 -2.86
N ARG A 105 7.97 -1.71 -4.11
CA ARG A 105 9.17 -2.47 -4.45
C ARG A 105 10.46 -1.77 -3.97
N GLU A 106 10.60 -0.47 -4.20
CA GLU A 106 11.75 0.32 -3.68
C GLU A 106 11.81 0.30 -2.15
N THR A 107 10.65 0.32 -1.47
CA THR A 107 10.56 0.22 -0.01
C THR A 107 11.08 -1.13 0.48
N VAL A 108 10.66 -2.22 -0.17
CA VAL A 108 11.11 -3.58 0.14
C VAL A 108 12.60 -3.72 -0.11
N GLU A 109 13.10 -3.21 -1.25
CA GLU A 109 14.51 -3.25 -1.61
C GLU A 109 15.39 -2.59 -0.55
N ALA A 110 15.03 -1.39 -0.09
CA ALA A 110 15.75 -0.70 0.98
C ALA A 110 15.68 -1.45 2.33
N LEU A 111 14.54 -2.04 2.67
CA LEU A 111 14.38 -2.78 3.94
C LEU A 111 15.10 -4.15 3.94
N LEU A 112 15.39 -4.73 2.77
CA LEU A 112 16.16 -5.97 2.66
C LEU A 112 17.62 -5.81 3.11
N ASP A 113 18.14 -4.58 3.10
CA ASP A 113 19.44 -4.27 3.71
C ASP A 113 19.41 -4.42 5.24
N ASP A 114 18.24 -4.27 5.85
CA ASP A 114 18.06 -4.35 7.31
C ASP A 114 17.64 -5.74 7.79
N GLY A 115 16.83 -6.48 7.03
CA GLY A 115 16.35 -7.79 7.43
C GLY A 115 15.40 -8.44 6.45
N ASP A 116 14.76 -9.54 6.87
CA ASP A 116 13.79 -10.22 6.02
C ASP A 116 12.48 -9.42 6.00
N VAL A 117 11.96 -9.14 4.81
CA VAL A 117 10.78 -8.30 4.63
C VAL A 117 9.58 -9.17 4.29
N CYS A 118 8.55 -9.15 5.12
CA CYS A 118 7.26 -9.75 4.88
C CYS A 118 6.26 -8.66 4.50
N ILE A 119 5.79 -8.61 3.26
CA ILE A 119 4.82 -7.62 2.78
C ILE A 119 3.43 -8.22 2.60
N THR A 120 2.40 -7.45 2.94
CA THR A 120 1.01 -7.77 2.58
C THR A 120 0.79 -7.51 1.08
N ASP A 121 0.57 -8.56 0.31
CA ASP A 121 0.31 -8.50 -1.13
C ASP A 121 -1.16 -8.78 -1.44
N TRP A 122 -1.84 -7.80 -2.04
CA TRP A 122 -3.29 -7.78 -2.19
C TRP A 122 -3.75 -8.54 -3.43
N ALA A 123 -4.77 -9.38 -3.27
CA ALA A 123 -5.50 -9.93 -4.40
C ALA A 123 -6.45 -8.87 -4.99
N ASN A 124 -6.66 -8.92 -6.30
CA ASN A 124 -7.65 -8.07 -6.94
C ASN A 124 -9.07 -8.54 -6.54
N ALA A 125 -9.90 -7.68 -5.97
CA ALA A 125 -11.21 -8.09 -5.46
C ALA A 125 -12.13 -8.67 -6.56
N ARG A 126 -11.94 -8.27 -7.83
CA ARG A 126 -12.69 -8.88 -8.95
C ARG A 126 -12.40 -10.36 -9.16
N ASP A 127 -11.24 -10.82 -8.69
CA ASP A 127 -10.77 -12.20 -8.85
C ASP A 127 -11.00 -13.03 -7.57
N VAL A 128 -11.62 -12.45 -6.54
CA VAL A 128 -11.97 -13.13 -5.28
C VAL A 128 -13.45 -13.53 -5.26
N PRO A 129 -13.78 -14.83 -5.23
CA PRO A 129 -15.16 -15.29 -5.34
C PRO A 129 -16.05 -14.79 -4.19
N PRO A 130 -17.36 -14.57 -4.40
CA PRO A 130 -18.28 -14.17 -3.32
C PRO A 130 -18.30 -15.15 -2.14
N ALA A 131 -18.09 -16.45 -2.41
CA ALA A 131 -18.01 -17.50 -1.39
C ALA A 131 -16.84 -17.32 -0.39
N ALA A 132 -15.82 -16.51 -0.73
CA ALA A 132 -14.74 -16.15 0.19
C ALA A 132 -15.17 -15.17 1.30
N GLY A 133 -16.42 -14.67 1.26
CA GLY A 133 -16.99 -13.81 2.29
C GLY A 133 -16.76 -12.31 2.06
N ARG A 134 -17.10 -11.51 3.06
CA ARG A 134 -16.85 -10.05 3.08
C ARG A 134 -15.37 -9.76 3.33
N PHE A 135 -14.94 -8.55 3.00
CA PHE A 135 -13.65 -8.02 3.46
C PHE A 135 -13.79 -6.54 3.78
N GLY A 136 -14.05 -6.24 5.05
CA GLY A 136 -14.10 -4.88 5.61
C GLY A 136 -12.91 -4.57 6.51
N LEU A 137 -13.02 -3.51 7.31
CA LEU A 137 -11.97 -3.15 8.28
C LEU A 137 -11.77 -4.23 9.35
N ASP A 138 -12.83 -4.92 9.77
CA ASP A 138 -12.76 -5.98 10.77
C ASP A 138 -11.96 -7.19 10.25
N GLU A 139 -12.25 -7.66 9.03
CA GLU A 139 -11.49 -8.76 8.41
C GLU A 139 -10.03 -8.37 8.17
N TYR A 140 -9.76 -7.12 7.81
CA TYR A 140 -8.38 -6.65 7.66
C TYR A 140 -7.65 -6.67 9.02
N VAL A 141 -8.28 -6.21 10.09
CA VAL A 141 -7.69 -6.29 11.44
C VAL A 141 -7.41 -7.75 11.84
N ALA A 142 -8.36 -8.66 11.64
CA ALA A 142 -8.20 -10.08 11.94
C ALA A 142 -7.08 -10.72 11.09
N MET A 143 -6.97 -10.33 9.82
CA MET A 143 -5.92 -10.80 8.92
C MET A 143 -4.53 -10.33 9.38
N LEU A 144 -4.37 -9.04 9.71
CA LEU A 144 -3.10 -8.52 10.22
C LEU A 144 -2.73 -9.16 11.55
N ASP A 145 -3.70 -9.41 12.41
CA ASP A 145 -3.50 -10.15 13.65
C ASP A 145 -2.91 -11.54 13.39
N ALA A 146 -3.49 -12.30 12.47
CA ALA A 146 -3.02 -13.63 12.09
C ALA A 146 -1.63 -13.59 11.43
N PHE A 147 -1.33 -12.57 10.60
CA PHE A 147 -0.01 -12.41 9.99
C PHE A 147 1.07 -12.05 11.01
N VAL A 148 0.76 -11.15 11.96
CA VAL A 148 1.67 -10.87 13.08
C VAL A 148 1.90 -12.14 13.90
N ASP A 149 0.86 -12.96 14.12
CA ASP A 149 0.99 -14.23 14.83
C ASP A 149 1.92 -15.23 14.12
N ALA A 150 1.75 -15.39 12.81
CA ALA A 150 2.59 -16.26 11.99
C ALA A 150 4.07 -15.85 12.03
N LEU A 151 4.34 -14.54 12.17
CA LEU A 151 5.71 -14.00 12.26
C LEU A 151 6.25 -13.96 13.68
N ALA A 152 5.39 -13.95 14.71
CA ALA A 152 5.79 -13.88 16.12
C ALA A 152 6.49 -15.17 16.63
N HIS A 153 6.41 -16.26 15.87
CA HIS A 153 7.12 -17.52 16.16
C HIS A 153 8.60 -17.49 15.73
N ASP A 154 9.03 -16.42 15.06
CA ASP A 154 10.43 -16.18 14.74
C ASP A 154 11.15 -15.61 15.97
N ASP A 155 12.31 -16.18 16.33
CA ASP A 155 13.10 -15.72 17.49
C ASP A 155 13.69 -14.31 17.30
N ARG A 156 13.63 -13.76 16.08
CA ARG A 156 14.17 -12.44 15.76
C ARG A 156 13.19 -11.33 16.13
N PRO A 157 13.68 -10.12 16.43
CA PRO A 157 12.84 -8.94 16.61
C PRO A 157 11.93 -8.70 15.40
N LEU A 158 10.62 -8.62 15.65
CA LEU A 158 9.62 -8.26 14.65
C LEU A 158 9.36 -6.76 14.68
N HIS A 159 9.50 -6.10 13.54
CA HIS A 159 9.14 -4.70 13.36
C HIS A 159 7.95 -4.57 12.41
N VAL A 160 6.96 -3.76 12.77
CA VAL A 160 5.80 -3.51 11.90
C VAL A 160 5.94 -2.12 11.29
N VAL A 161 5.84 -2.02 9.96
CA VAL A 161 5.84 -0.76 9.21
C VAL A 161 4.53 -0.72 8.42
N ALA A 162 3.62 0.20 8.77
CA ALA A 162 2.35 0.34 8.09
C ALA A 162 2.27 1.69 7.38
N VAL A 163 1.80 1.67 6.13
CA VAL A 163 1.81 2.83 5.24
C VAL A 163 0.38 3.22 4.86
N CYS A 164 0.11 4.53 4.87
CA CYS A 164 -1.16 5.11 4.45
C CYS A 164 -2.38 4.44 5.12
N GLN A 165 -3.29 3.87 4.33
CA GLN A 165 -4.51 3.22 4.81
C GLN A 165 -4.24 2.03 5.73
N ALA A 166 -3.09 1.37 5.60
CA ALA A 166 -2.75 0.21 6.43
C ALA A 166 -2.46 0.58 7.89
N THR A 167 -2.14 1.84 8.19
CA THR A 167 -1.83 2.31 9.55
C THR A 167 -2.99 2.09 10.53
N PHE A 168 -4.22 2.31 10.07
CA PHE A 168 -5.43 2.23 10.88
C PHE A 168 -5.74 0.78 11.30
N PRO A 169 -5.90 -0.20 10.38
CA PRO A 169 -6.10 -1.60 10.75
C PRO A 169 -4.87 -2.20 11.44
N ALA A 170 -3.64 -1.80 11.10
CA ALA A 170 -2.44 -2.28 11.79
C ALA A 170 -2.44 -1.86 13.27
N LEU A 171 -2.72 -0.58 13.57
CA LEU A 171 -2.81 -0.14 14.96
C LEU A 171 -3.95 -0.85 15.71
N GLY A 172 -5.09 -1.10 15.04
CA GLY A 172 -6.20 -1.87 15.60
C GLY A 172 -5.82 -3.30 15.96
N ALA A 173 -5.20 -4.02 15.03
CA ALA A 173 -4.74 -5.40 15.25
C ALA A 173 -3.76 -5.47 16.42
N LEU A 174 -2.76 -4.57 16.44
CA LEU A 174 -1.75 -4.54 17.49
C LEU A 174 -2.33 -4.15 18.86
N ALA A 175 -3.30 -3.23 18.90
CA ALA A 175 -4.02 -2.90 20.12
C ALA A 175 -4.79 -4.12 20.67
N LEU A 176 -5.56 -4.81 19.84
CA LEU A 176 -6.32 -6.00 20.23
C LEU A 176 -5.42 -7.18 20.63
N ARG A 177 -4.25 -7.33 19.99
CA ARG A 177 -3.21 -8.27 20.43
C ARG A 177 -2.73 -7.96 21.84
N ALA A 178 -2.37 -6.70 22.09
CA ALA A 178 -1.91 -6.27 23.41
C ALA A 178 -3.00 -6.41 24.49
N GLN A 179 -4.27 -6.14 24.15
CA GLN A 179 -5.42 -6.34 25.05
C GLN A 179 -5.61 -7.82 25.46
N ARG A 180 -5.21 -8.77 24.61
CA ARG A 180 -5.20 -10.22 24.91
C ARG A 180 -3.95 -10.66 25.68
N GLY A 181 -3.02 -9.75 25.99
CA GLY A 181 -1.77 -10.05 26.69
C GLY A 181 -0.71 -10.70 25.81
N LEU A 182 -0.87 -10.68 24.48
CA LEU A 182 0.14 -11.18 23.55
C LEU A 182 1.31 -10.19 23.45
N ALA A 183 2.51 -10.73 23.24
CA ALA A 183 3.71 -9.92 23.09
C ALA A 183 3.57 -8.96 21.89
N PRO A 184 3.85 -7.67 22.07
CA PRO A 184 3.87 -6.69 20.98
C PRO A 184 5.11 -6.88 20.10
N PRO A 185 5.10 -6.37 18.86
CA PRO A 185 6.32 -6.25 18.06
C PRO A 185 7.35 -5.35 18.77
N ALA A 186 8.62 -5.48 18.39
CA ALA A 186 9.71 -4.68 18.94
C ALA A 186 9.49 -3.18 18.65
N SER A 187 9.08 -2.85 17.42
CA SER A 187 8.65 -1.52 17.04
C SER A 187 7.45 -1.50 16.11
N VAL A 188 6.77 -0.35 16.08
CA VAL A 188 5.67 -0.02 15.17
C VAL A 188 5.98 1.33 14.52
N THR A 189 6.01 1.36 13.19
CA THR A 189 6.14 2.58 12.41
C THR A 189 4.87 2.81 11.60
N LEU A 190 4.30 4.01 11.73
CA LEU A 190 3.09 4.43 11.02
C LEU A 190 3.47 5.60 10.10
N VAL A 191 3.29 5.43 8.80
CA VAL A 191 3.74 6.37 7.77
C VAL A 191 2.55 6.96 7.03
N GLY A 192 2.33 8.26 7.16
CA GLY A 192 1.32 9.02 6.39
C GLY A 192 -0.09 8.46 6.48
N GLY A 193 -0.56 8.08 7.67
CA GLY A 193 -1.84 7.41 7.89
C GLY A 193 -2.93 8.24 8.59
N PRO A 194 -4.22 8.13 8.20
CA PRO A 194 -5.29 8.98 8.72
C PRO A 194 -5.86 8.48 10.07
N LEU A 195 -5.06 8.47 11.14
CA LEU A 195 -5.50 7.96 12.46
C LEU A 195 -6.46 8.93 13.18
N ASP A 196 -6.37 10.24 12.90
CA ASP A 196 -7.36 11.24 13.29
C ASP A 196 -7.66 12.18 12.11
N ALA A 197 -8.50 11.73 11.19
CA ALA A 197 -8.86 12.44 9.95
C ALA A 197 -9.48 13.84 10.16
N ARG A 198 -9.86 14.19 11.39
CA ARG A 198 -10.41 15.51 11.74
C ARG A 198 -9.34 16.60 11.80
N ARG A 199 -8.06 16.21 11.98
CA ARG A 199 -6.94 17.15 12.04
C ARG A 199 -6.50 17.52 10.64
N ASN A 200 -6.45 18.82 10.35
CA ASN A 200 -6.06 19.37 9.05
C ASN A 200 -6.60 18.55 7.87
N PRO A 201 -7.94 18.45 7.69
CA PRO A 201 -8.53 17.55 6.72
C PRO A 201 -7.95 17.76 5.32
N SER A 202 -7.47 16.67 4.71
CA SER A 202 -6.98 16.67 3.32
C SER A 202 -8.12 16.81 2.33
N THR A 203 -7.81 17.02 1.04
CA THR A 203 -8.82 17.02 -0.03
C THR A 203 -9.62 15.72 -0.03
N LEU A 204 -8.96 14.59 0.19
CA LEU A 204 -9.60 13.28 0.34
C LEU A 204 -10.52 13.24 1.57
N GLY A 205 -10.05 13.71 2.72
CA GLY A 205 -10.85 13.77 3.94
C GLY A 205 -12.09 14.65 3.81
N ILE A 206 -11.96 15.81 3.14
CA ILE A 206 -13.08 16.72 2.85
C ILE A 206 -14.09 16.03 1.93
N ALA A 207 -13.64 15.37 0.86
CA ALA A 207 -14.53 14.65 -0.04
C ALA A 207 -15.28 13.52 0.67
N ALA A 208 -14.58 12.72 1.47
CA ALA A 208 -15.17 11.64 2.26
C ALA A 208 -16.21 12.15 3.28
N ALA A 209 -15.97 13.30 3.90
CA ALA A 209 -16.92 13.93 4.83
C ALA A 209 -18.13 14.58 4.13
N SER A 210 -17.99 14.98 2.86
CA SER A 210 -19.01 15.74 2.12
C SER A 210 -20.08 14.87 1.46
N HIS A 211 -19.90 13.55 1.44
CA HIS A 211 -20.82 12.61 0.77
C HIS A 211 -21.35 11.55 1.73
N SER A 212 -22.64 11.25 1.65
CA SER A 212 -23.24 10.16 2.45
C SER A 212 -22.75 8.79 1.96
N LEU A 213 -22.72 7.79 2.84
CA LEU A 213 -22.38 6.41 2.45
C LEU A 213 -23.31 5.87 1.36
N ASP A 214 -24.57 6.28 1.37
CA ASP A 214 -25.57 5.94 0.36
C ASP A 214 -25.25 6.58 -1.01
N TRP A 215 -24.74 7.82 -1.02
CA TRP A 215 -24.17 8.42 -2.23
C TRP A 215 -22.96 7.64 -2.72
N CYS A 216 -22.02 7.29 -1.83
CA CYS A 216 -20.83 6.51 -2.17
C CYS A 216 -21.20 5.15 -2.78
N ARG A 217 -22.15 4.42 -2.18
CA ARG A 217 -22.68 3.15 -2.69
C ARG A 217 -23.24 3.28 -4.10
N ARG A 218 -23.94 4.36 -4.42
CA ARG A 218 -24.54 4.55 -5.75
C ARG A 218 -23.56 5.03 -6.82
N ARG A 219 -22.51 5.75 -6.43
CA ARG A 219 -21.64 6.49 -7.36
C ARG A 219 -20.26 5.87 -7.52
N LEU A 220 -19.75 5.23 -6.47
CA LEU A 220 -18.38 4.73 -6.40
C LEU A 220 -18.33 3.20 -6.39
N ILE A 221 -19.42 2.52 -6.07
CA ILE A 221 -19.45 1.05 -6.07
C ILE A 221 -20.09 0.54 -7.36
N ASP A 222 -19.40 -0.40 -8.04
CA ASP A 222 -19.97 -1.16 -9.16
C ASP A 222 -19.90 -2.67 -8.85
N VAL A 223 -20.52 -3.48 -9.70
CA VAL A 223 -20.59 -4.94 -9.55
C VAL A 223 -19.66 -5.59 -10.55
N VAL A 224 -18.86 -6.54 -10.08
CA VAL A 224 -17.92 -7.31 -10.91
C VAL A 224 -18.72 -8.07 -12.00
N PRO A 225 -18.43 -7.83 -13.30
CA PRO A 225 -19.17 -8.44 -14.40
C PRO A 225 -18.86 -9.95 -14.52
N ALA A 226 -19.60 -10.64 -15.40
CA ALA A 226 -19.31 -12.03 -15.71
C ALA A 226 -17.91 -12.16 -16.36
N GLY A 227 -17.26 -13.31 -16.17
CA GLY A 227 -15.92 -13.58 -16.70
C GLY A 227 -14.79 -13.47 -15.68
N PHE A 228 -15.07 -12.97 -14.47
CA PHE A 228 -14.14 -12.98 -13.34
C PHE A 228 -14.64 -13.90 -12.22
N ALA A 229 -13.71 -14.45 -11.41
CA ALA A 229 -14.07 -15.31 -10.30
C ALA A 229 -14.92 -14.60 -9.22
N GLY A 230 -14.74 -13.30 -9.06
CA GLY A 230 -15.52 -12.43 -8.16
C GLY A 230 -16.83 -11.91 -8.75
N HIS A 231 -17.35 -12.49 -9.84
CA HIS A 231 -18.63 -12.09 -10.42
C HIS A 231 -19.73 -11.89 -9.37
N GLY A 232 -20.41 -10.73 -9.43
CA GLY A 232 -21.46 -10.36 -8.47
C GLY A 232 -20.96 -9.69 -7.19
N ARG A 233 -19.64 -9.64 -6.95
CA ARG A 233 -19.06 -8.88 -5.84
C ARG A 233 -19.19 -7.38 -6.10
N HIS A 234 -19.49 -6.63 -5.04
CA HIS A 234 -19.44 -5.17 -5.05
C HIS A 234 -18.02 -4.69 -4.78
N VAL A 235 -17.54 -3.78 -5.62
CA VAL A 235 -16.17 -3.24 -5.52
C VAL A 235 -16.16 -1.73 -5.77
N PHE A 236 -15.17 -1.05 -5.21
CA PHE A 236 -14.72 0.23 -5.74
C PHE A 236 -13.74 -0.06 -6.90
N PRO A 237 -14.17 0.10 -8.16
CA PRO A 237 -13.43 -0.48 -9.29
C PRO A 237 -12.23 0.38 -9.70
N THR A 238 -11.21 -0.25 -10.30
CA THR A 238 -9.96 0.44 -10.67
C THR A 238 -10.18 1.65 -11.57
N TYR A 239 -11.20 1.66 -12.44
CA TYR A 239 -11.40 2.77 -13.37
C TYR A 239 -11.83 4.06 -12.66
N LEU A 240 -12.58 3.95 -11.55
CA LEU A 240 -12.91 5.10 -10.72
C LEU A 240 -11.71 5.53 -9.88
N GLN A 241 -10.99 4.56 -9.32
CA GLN A 241 -9.75 4.80 -8.56
C GLN A 241 -8.69 5.51 -9.42
N GLN A 242 -8.52 5.08 -10.68
CA GLN A 242 -7.60 5.70 -11.63
C GLN A 242 -8.00 7.15 -11.93
N ALA A 243 -9.29 7.42 -12.11
CA ALA A 243 -9.79 8.78 -12.33
C ALA A 243 -9.53 9.66 -11.09
N GLU A 244 -9.75 9.14 -9.88
CA GLU A 244 -9.45 9.83 -8.64
C GLU A 244 -7.95 10.13 -8.51
N ILE A 245 -7.08 9.14 -8.68
CA ILE A 245 -5.62 9.30 -8.61
C ILE A 245 -5.14 10.34 -9.64
N ALA A 246 -5.68 10.31 -10.86
CA ALA A 246 -5.32 11.25 -11.91
C ALA A 246 -5.73 12.70 -11.58
N ILE A 247 -6.89 12.88 -10.93
CA ILE A 247 -7.38 14.21 -10.51
C ILE A 247 -6.57 14.73 -9.32
N VAL A 248 -6.28 13.87 -8.34
CA VAL A 248 -5.68 14.29 -7.07
C VAL A 248 -4.14 14.37 -7.18
N TYR A 249 -3.51 13.54 -8.02
CA TYR A 249 -2.04 13.48 -8.17
C TYR A 249 -1.55 13.57 -9.63
N PRO A 250 -2.00 14.55 -10.42
CA PRO A 250 -1.62 14.65 -11.83
C PRO A 250 -0.10 14.80 -11.99
N HIS A 251 0.55 15.53 -11.08
CA HIS A 251 1.99 15.76 -11.12
C HIS A 251 2.81 14.47 -10.98
N ARG A 252 2.36 13.48 -10.20
CA ARG A 252 3.11 12.23 -10.02
C ARG A 252 3.12 11.43 -11.32
N TYR A 253 1.96 11.24 -11.93
CA TYR A 253 1.84 10.58 -13.23
C TYR A 253 2.65 11.30 -14.32
N LEU A 254 2.51 12.63 -14.41
CA LEU A 254 3.26 13.44 -15.37
C LEU A 254 4.77 13.35 -15.15
N SER A 255 5.25 13.29 -13.90
CA SER A 255 6.68 13.14 -13.61
C SER A 255 7.23 11.78 -14.04
N LEU A 256 6.44 10.70 -13.93
CA LEU A 256 6.84 9.37 -14.40
C LEU A 256 6.90 9.32 -15.92
N LEU A 257 5.94 9.94 -16.60
CA LEU A 257 5.98 10.10 -18.06
C LEU A 257 7.17 10.94 -18.51
N ASP A 258 7.46 12.05 -17.84
CA ASP A 258 8.61 12.90 -18.14
C ASP A 258 9.95 12.16 -17.96
N ARG A 259 10.09 11.35 -16.91
CA ARG A 259 11.29 10.49 -16.76
C ARG A 259 11.44 9.52 -17.93
N TYR A 260 10.35 8.86 -18.34
CA TYR A 260 10.38 7.93 -19.46
C TYR A 260 10.72 8.64 -20.77
N THR A 261 10.07 9.78 -21.07
CA THR A 261 10.34 10.54 -22.28
C THR A 261 11.79 11.01 -22.30
N GLN A 262 12.30 11.60 -21.21
CA GLN A 262 13.69 12.04 -21.13
C GLN A 262 14.70 10.90 -21.36
N ALA A 263 14.45 9.71 -20.79
CA ALA A 263 15.28 8.54 -21.05
C ALA A 263 15.25 8.11 -22.52
N ALA A 264 14.05 8.12 -23.15
CA ALA A 264 13.88 7.82 -24.56
C ALA A 264 14.58 8.85 -25.47
N TRP A 265 14.45 10.15 -25.17
CA TRP A 265 15.14 11.24 -25.89
C TRP A 265 16.66 11.10 -25.83
N ARG A 266 17.20 10.60 -24.72
CA ARG A 266 18.63 10.35 -24.52
C ARG A 266 19.11 9.00 -25.08
N LEU A 267 18.19 8.17 -25.57
CA LEU A 267 18.46 6.79 -26.00
C LEU A 267 19.14 5.94 -24.90
N ASP A 268 18.85 6.23 -23.63
CA ASP A 268 19.36 5.47 -22.49
C ASP A 268 18.44 4.29 -22.19
N VAL A 269 18.83 3.12 -22.70
CA VAL A 269 18.04 1.88 -22.62
C VAL A 269 17.78 1.45 -21.17
N ARG A 270 18.76 1.64 -20.27
CA ARG A 270 18.62 1.25 -18.86
C ARG A 270 17.65 2.19 -18.16
N ALA A 271 17.86 3.51 -18.29
CA ALA A 271 16.97 4.50 -17.71
C ALA A 271 15.53 4.37 -18.25
N MET A 272 15.38 4.03 -19.54
CA MET A 272 14.07 3.80 -20.14
C MET A 272 13.39 2.57 -19.55
N THR A 273 14.13 1.48 -19.33
CA THR A 273 13.61 0.26 -18.70
C THR A 273 13.16 0.52 -17.26
N ASP A 274 13.94 1.27 -16.50
CA ASP A 274 13.63 1.62 -15.10
C ASP A 274 12.42 2.57 -15.03
N ALA A 275 12.38 3.59 -15.88
CA ALA A 275 11.25 4.52 -15.94
C ALA A 275 9.95 3.83 -16.36
N ARG A 276 10.00 2.90 -17.32
CA ARG A 276 8.84 2.10 -17.73
C ARG A 276 8.33 1.24 -16.58
N ARG A 277 9.24 0.59 -15.86
CA ARG A 277 8.89 -0.24 -14.71
C ARG A 277 8.18 0.58 -13.63
N ALA A 278 8.74 1.72 -13.24
CA ALA A 278 8.13 2.61 -12.25
C ALA A 278 6.73 3.08 -12.67
N LEU A 279 6.51 3.34 -13.97
CA LEU A 279 5.22 3.70 -14.52
C LEU A 279 4.21 2.53 -14.47
N HIS A 280 4.65 1.31 -14.78
CA HIS A 280 3.83 0.09 -14.67
C HIS A 280 3.47 -0.22 -13.21
N GLU A 281 4.42 -0.12 -12.29
CA GLU A 281 4.19 -0.30 -10.85
C GLU A 281 3.20 0.75 -10.31
N TYR A 282 3.34 2.02 -10.73
CA TYR A 282 2.41 3.09 -10.35
C TYR A 282 0.99 2.89 -10.91
N THR A 283 0.87 2.29 -12.10
CA THR A 283 -0.44 2.07 -12.73
C THR A 283 -1.02 0.68 -12.48
N ALA A 284 -0.35 -0.15 -11.67
CA ALA A 284 -0.83 -1.45 -11.25
C ALA A 284 -1.93 -1.30 -10.20
N LEU A 285 -3.17 -1.09 -10.66
CA LEU A 285 -4.32 -0.88 -9.79
C LEU A 285 -5.13 -2.16 -9.53
N LEU A 286 -5.78 -2.24 -8.38
CA LEU A 286 -6.61 -3.34 -7.90
C LEU A 286 -8.03 -2.86 -7.57
N ASP A 287 -9.04 -3.68 -7.87
CA ASP A 287 -10.38 -3.41 -7.32
C ASP A 287 -10.35 -3.62 -5.82
N MET A 288 -10.97 -2.68 -5.12
CA MET A 288 -11.09 -2.71 -3.66
C MET A 288 -12.46 -3.28 -3.28
N PRO A 289 -12.56 -4.18 -2.28
CA PRO A 289 -13.84 -4.61 -1.75
C PRO A 289 -14.69 -3.41 -1.30
N ALA A 290 -15.98 -3.39 -1.69
CA ALA A 290 -16.85 -2.27 -1.35
C ALA A 290 -17.01 -2.10 0.17
N GLU A 291 -17.01 -3.19 0.93
CA GLU A 291 -17.10 -3.18 2.39
C GLU A 291 -15.92 -2.41 2.99
N TYR A 292 -14.69 -2.73 2.60
CA TYR A 292 -13.51 -2.03 3.09
C TYR A 292 -13.50 -0.54 2.70
N PHE A 293 -13.88 -0.21 1.46
CA PHE A 293 -13.98 1.19 1.03
C PHE A 293 -15.00 1.97 1.89
N LEU A 294 -16.20 1.42 2.05
CA LEU A 294 -17.29 2.08 2.79
C LEU A 294 -16.99 2.16 4.29
N ASP A 295 -16.40 1.11 4.86
CA ASP A 295 -15.90 1.10 6.24
C ASP A 295 -14.86 2.20 6.44
N THR A 296 -13.95 2.39 5.48
CA THR A 296 -12.95 3.46 5.55
C THR A 296 -13.60 4.84 5.54
N VAL A 297 -14.55 5.10 4.64
CA VAL A 297 -15.29 6.38 4.61
C VAL A 297 -16.01 6.62 5.94
N ASP A 298 -16.74 5.62 6.45
CA ASP A 298 -17.53 5.74 7.66
C ASP A 298 -16.68 5.83 8.93
N ILE A 299 -15.88 4.80 9.20
CA ILE A 299 -15.17 4.59 10.48
C ILE A 299 -13.96 5.52 10.59
N VAL A 300 -13.21 5.70 9.51
CA VAL A 300 -11.94 6.44 9.54
C VAL A 300 -12.17 7.94 9.32
N PHE A 301 -12.90 8.30 8.26
CA PHE A 301 -13.03 9.71 7.86
C PHE A 301 -14.23 10.41 8.51
N GLN A 302 -15.43 9.81 8.48
CA GLN A 302 -16.65 10.48 8.97
C GLN A 302 -16.76 10.44 10.50
N ARG A 303 -16.68 9.24 11.10
CA ARG A 303 -16.82 9.05 12.54
C ARG A 303 -15.51 9.17 13.30
N ALA A 304 -14.36 9.03 12.61
CA ALA A 304 -13.02 9.05 13.20
C ALA A 304 -12.93 8.17 14.45
N CYS A 305 -13.44 6.94 14.37
CA CYS A 305 -13.75 6.10 15.53
C CYS A 305 -12.53 5.79 16.40
N LEU A 306 -11.33 5.64 15.81
CA LEU A 306 -10.10 5.42 16.58
C LEU A 306 -9.73 6.65 17.41
N ALA A 307 -9.72 7.84 16.79
CA ALA A 307 -9.46 9.11 17.47
C ALA A 307 -10.51 9.45 18.54
N GLN A 308 -11.76 9.02 18.33
CA GLN A 308 -12.85 9.17 19.30
C GLN A 308 -12.93 8.05 20.34
N ARG A 309 -12.10 7.01 20.23
CA ARG A 309 -12.13 5.81 21.11
C ARG A 309 -13.49 5.10 21.11
N THR A 310 -14.17 5.10 19.97
CA THR A 310 -15.47 4.43 19.75
C THR A 310 -15.36 3.25 18.80
N TRP A 311 -14.17 2.99 18.24
CA TRP A 311 -13.97 1.87 17.33
C TRP A 311 -14.07 0.53 18.04
N ARG A 312 -14.84 -0.38 17.43
CA ARG A 312 -14.96 -1.78 17.83
C ARG A 312 -14.71 -2.64 16.61
N VAL A 313 -14.02 -3.75 16.81
CA VAL A 313 -13.78 -4.79 15.79
C VAL A 313 -14.40 -6.07 16.31
N HIS A 314 -15.35 -6.65 15.57
CA HIS A 314 -16.15 -7.79 16.04
C HIS A 314 -16.68 -7.60 17.48
N ASP A 315 -17.28 -6.44 17.73
CA ASP A 315 -17.80 -6.00 19.04
C ASP A 315 -16.77 -5.82 20.17
N VAL A 316 -15.48 -6.01 19.93
CA VAL A 316 -14.41 -5.76 20.90
C VAL A 316 -13.92 -4.31 20.78
N PRO A 317 -13.96 -3.51 21.86
CA PRO A 317 -13.41 -2.16 21.85
C PRO A 317 -11.90 -2.18 21.57
N VAL A 318 -11.46 -1.35 20.62
CA VAL A 318 -10.04 -1.18 20.31
C VAL A 318 -9.45 -0.12 21.23
N ASP A 319 -8.46 -0.49 22.06
CA ASP A 319 -7.74 0.45 22.93
C ASP A 319 -6.23 0.45 22.62
N PRO A 320 -5.72 1.40 21.81
CA PRO A 320 -4.29 1.55 21.56
C PRO A 320 -3.45 1.81 22.81
N ALA A 321 -4.04 2.22 23.94
CA ALA A 321 -3.32 2.34 25.20
C ALA A 321 -2.91 0.97 25.79
N ALA A 322 -3.42 -0.14 25.26
CA ALA A 322 -2.95 -1.47 25.64
C ALA A 322 -1.51 -1.73 25.17
N LEU A 323 -1.06 -1.05 24.11
CA LEU A 323 0.32 -1.16 23.63
C LEU A 323 1.30 -0.61 24.67
N ARG A 324 2.21 -1.48 25.07
CA ARG A 324 3.29 -1.25 26.05
C ARG A 324 4.53 -1.94 25.51
N ALA A 325 5.72 -1.54 25.95
CA ALA A 325 6.94 -2.23 25.54
C ALA A 325 7.01 -2.43 24.00
N THR A 326 6.76 -1.36 23.24
CA THR A 326 7.09 -1.25 21.82
C THR A 326 7.61 0.15 21.55
N THR A 327 8.54 0.31 20.62
CA THR A 327 8.94 1.65 20.15
C THR A 327 8.01 2.09 19.03
N LEU A 328 7.41 3.27 19.12
CA LEU A 328 6.51 3.84 18.12
C LEU A 328 7.23 4.96 17.35
N LEU A 329 7.19 4.87 16.02
CA LEU A 329 7.55 5.95 15.11
C LEU A 329 6.33 6.37 14.30
N THR A 330 6.08 7.67 14.21
CA THR A 330 5.11 8.24 13.27
C THR A 330 5.81 9.17 12.31
N VAL A 331 5.52 9.03 11.02
CA VAL A 331 6.15 9.82 9.95
C VAL A 331 5.08 10.54 9.13
N GLU A 332 5.26 11.84 8.92
CA GLU A 332 4.41 12.67 8.06
C GLU A 332 5.29 13.52 7.12
N GLY A 333 4.74 13.91 5.97
CA GLY A 333 5.40 14.79 5.01
C GLY A 333 4.80 16.20 5.06
N THR A 334 5.62 17.24 5.02
CA THR A 334 5.11 18.63 5.11
C THR A 334 4.32 19.08 3.89
N ARG A 335 4.37 18.32 2.78
CA ARG A 335 3.58 18.52 1.55
C ARG A 335 2.65 17.34 1.25
N ASP A 336 2.34 16.51 2.25
CA ASP A 336 1.39 15.41 2.10
C ASP A 336 -0.04 15.97 1.95
N ALA A 337 -0.62 15.78 0.77
CA ALA A 337 -1.98 16.21 0.45
C ALA A 337 -3.03 15.10 0.65
N VAL A 338 -2.62 13.90 1.07
CA VAL A 338 -3.49 12.73 1.31
C VAL A 338 -3.82 12.61 2.79
N THR A 339 -2.77 12.67 3.61
CA THR A 339 -2.87 12.60 5.06
C THR A 339 -2.44 13.94 5.61
N GLY A 340 -3.40 14.64 6.21
CA GLY A 340 -3.17 15.96 6.78
C GLY A 340 -2.18 15.95 7.94
N ALA A 341 -1.56 17.10 8.18
CA ALA A 341 -0.64 17.28 9.29
C ALA A 341 -1.30 16.93 10.64
N GLY A 342 -0.61 16.15 11.46
CA GLY A 342 -1.02 15.71 12.78
C GLY A 342 -1.98 14.52 12.82
N GLN A 343 -2.41 13.99 11.66
CA GLN A 343 -3.31 12.83 11.60
C GLN A 343 -2.61 11.54 12.01
N THR A 344 -1.42 11.26 11.50
CA THR A 344 -0.60 10.09 11.87
C THR A 344 -0.03 10.28 13.27
N HIS A 345 0.42 11.49 13.60
CA HIS A 345 0.94 11.83 14.93
C HIS A 345 -0.12 11.71 16.04
N ALA A 346 -1.40 11.58 15.71
CA ALA A 346 -2.44 11.25 16.69
C ALA A 346 -2.16 9.93 17.44
N ALA A 347 -1.39 9.02 16.85
CA ALA A 347 -0.95 7.77 17.51
C ALA A 347 -0.29 8.02 18.87
N HIS A 348 0.45 9.12 19.05
CA HIS A 348 1.13 9.44 20.31
C HIS A 348 0.16 9.61 21.48
N ALA A 349 -1.00 10.21 21.22
CA ALA A 349 -2.05 10.41 22.23
C ALA A 349 -2.92 9.16 22.43
N LEU A 350 -3.02 8.31 21.40
CA LEU A 350 -3.73 7.03 21.45
C LEU A 350 -2.92 6.00 22.25
N CYS A 351 -1.64 5.84 21.92
CA CYS A 351 -0.67 4.94 22.57
C CYS A 351 -0.06 5.57 23.83
N ARG A 352 -0.91 6.06 24.74
CA ARG A 352 -0.50 6.83 25.93
C ARG A 352 0.35 6.04 26.93
N SER A 353 0.27 4.71 26.90
CA SER A 353 0.99 3.83 27.82
C SER A 353 2.43 3.52 27.42
N LEU A 354 2.86 3.97 26.24
CA LEU A 354 4.28 3.95 25.85
C LEU A 354 5.06 4.98 26.67
N ALA A 355 6.28 4.63 27.05
CA ALA A 355 7.15 5.55 27.78
C ALA A 355 7.54 6.75 26.88
N PRO A 356 7.88 7.93 27.46
CA PRO A 356 8.27 9.10 26.67
C PRO A 356 9.40 8.83 25.66
N GLY A 357 10.40 8.02 26.03
CA GLY A 357 11.52 7.65 25.13
C GLY A 357 11.19 6.57 24.11
N GLU A 358 9.98 5.99 24.14
CA GLU A 358 9.51 4.98 23.17
C GLU A 358 8.65 5.59 22.07
N ARG A 359 8.49 6.92 22.04
CA ARG A 359 7.63 7.63 21.08
C ARG A 359 8.45 8.61 20.27
N HIS A 360 8.55 8.37 18.97
CA HIS A 360 9.31 9.16 18.02
C HIS A 360 8.40 9.75 16.95
N ARG A 361 8.73 10.97 16.55
CA ARG A 361 8.02 11.74 15.54
C ARG A 361 9.02 12.23 14.49
N LEU A 362 8.67 12.07 13.22
CA LEU A 362 9.41 12.62 12.10
C LEU A 362 8.44 13.38 11.17
N ASP A 363 8.75 14.65 10.91
CA ASP A 363 8.14 15.45 9.86
C ASP A 363 9.19 15.64 8.75
N VAL A 364 8.92 15.14 7.54
CA VAL A 364 9.87 15.18 6.42
C VAL A 364 9.59 16.42 5.57
N ASP A 365 10.54 17.37 5.57
CA ASP A 365 10.35 18.63 4.87
C ASP A 365 10.35 18.48 3.35
N GLY A 366 9.42 19.17 2.68
CA GLY A 366 9.22 19.09 1.25
C GLY A 366 8.78 17.71 0.76
N CYS A 367 8.36 16.80 1.64
CA CYS A 367 7.93 15.46 1.25
C CYS A 367 6.43 15.41 0.95
N ASP A 368 6.07 14.90 -0.22
CA ASP A 368 4.68 14.54 -0.55
C ASP A 368 4.37 13.13 -0.05
N HIS A 369 3.12 12.68 -0.23
CA HIS A 369 2.69 11.39 0.29
C HIS A 369 3.48 10.20 -0.26
N TYR A 370 3.72 10.16 -1.57
CA TYR A 370 4.45 9.06 -2.20
C TYR A 370 5.94 9.10 -1.82
N GLY A 371 6.50 10.28 -1.60
CA GLY A 371 7.87 10.47 -1.11
C GLY A 371 8.11 9.84 0.26
N LEU A 372 7.07 9.63 1.08
CA LEU A 372 7.20 8.99 2.39
C LEU A 372 7.58 7.51 2.32
N PHE A 373 7.45 6.87 1.15
CA PHE A 373 7.74 5.44 0.98
C PHE A 373 8.41 5.09 -0.37
N THR A 374 8.63 6.06 -1.26
CA THR A 374 9.36 5.87 -2.53
C THR A 374 10.33 7.02 -2.79
N GLY A 375 11.40 6.74 -3.55
CA GLY A 375 12.37 7.74 -3.98
C GLY A 375 13.23 8.36 -2.86
N PRO A 376 13.85 9.54 -3.13
CA PRO A 376 14.90 10.09 -2.27
C PRO A 376 14.46 10.39 -0.84
N ARG A 377 13.25 10.91 -0.63
CA ARG A 377 12.74 11.22 0.72
C ARG A 377 12.59 9.96 1.58
N TRP A 378 12.19 8.85 0.99
CA TRP A 378 12.17 7.57 1.69
C TRP A 378 13.58 7.14 2.07
N LEU A 379 14.53 7.15 1.12
CA LEU A 379 15.90 6.66 1.32
C LEU A 379 16.73 7.54 2.26
N ASP A 380 16.61 8.86 2.14
CA ASP A 380 17.49 9.82 2.81
C ASP A 380 16.94 10.25 4.18
N ASP A 381 15.61 10.24 4.37
CA ASP A 381 14.97 10.77 5.59
C ASP A 381 14.25 9.68 6.40
N VAL A 382 13.36 8.91 5.77
CA VAL A 382 12.46 7.97 6.48
C VAL A 382 13.15 6.66 6.86
N HIS A 383 13.89 6.05 5.94
CA HIS A 383 14.58 4.78 6.13
C HIS A 383 15.66 4.86 7.23
N PRO A 384 16.50 5.91 7.32
CA PRO A 384 17.43 6.06 8.43
C PRO A 384 16.74 6.21 9.80
N ALA A 385 15.59 6.88 9.85
CA ALA A 385 14.80 6.99 11.09
C ALA A 385 14.21 5.64 11.52
N LEU A 386 13.77 4.81 10.56
CA LEU A 386 13.38 3.42 10.81
C LEU A 386 14.52 2.61 11.40
N GLN A 387 15.72 2.69 10.81
CA GLN A 387 16.91 1.97 11.31
C GLN A 387 17.26 2.38 12.75
N ALA A 388 17.19 3.67 13.07
CA ALA A 388 17.41 4.15 14.44
C ALA A 388 16.40 3.57 15.43
N VAL A 389 15.13 3.48 15.03
CA VAL A 389 14.04 2.91 15.83
C VAL A 389 14.18 1.39 15.99
N PHE A 390 14.59 0.68 14.94
CA PHE A 390 14.90 -0.75 15.01
C PHE A 390 16.03 -1.00 16.00
N ALA A 391 17.16 -0.31 15.84
CA ALA A 391 18.31 -0.44 16.73
C ALA A 391 17.99 -0.06 18.19
N GLN A 392 17.07 0.88 18.43
CA GLN A 392 16.61 1.19 19.79
C GLN A 392 15.72 0.08 20.35
N ALA A 393 14.77 -0.42 19.55
CA ALA A 393 13.80 -1.42 19.97
C ALA A 393 14.44 -2.80 20.27
N GLU A 394 15.56 -3.10 19.62
CA GLU A 394 16.33 -4.34 19.81
C GLU A 394 17.18 -4.34 21.09
N LYS A 395 17.38 -3.18 21.73
CA LYS A 395 18.14 -3.10 22.99
C LYS A 395 17.37 -3.76 24.13
N PRO A 396 18.04 -4.48 25.05
CA PRO A 396 17.41 -5.02 26.24
C PRO A 396 16.67 -3.91 27.01
N ARG A 397 15.36 -4.09 27.20
CA ARG A 397 14.60 -3.15 28.02
C ARG A 397 15.02 -3.32 29.47
N ALA A 398 15.40 -2.22 30.12
CA ALA A 398 15.59 -2.22 31.57
C ALA A 398 14.28 -2.68 32.23
N THR A 399 14.31 -3.81 32.93
CA THR A 399 13.19 -4.32 33.72
C THR A 399 12.82 -3.25 34.74
N ARG A 400 11.68 -2.59 34.56
CA ARG A 400 11.08 -1.76 35.60
C ARG A 400 10.52 -2.72 36.66
N HIS A 401 11.22 -2.81 37.79
CA HIS A 401 10.74 -3.49 39.00
C HIS A 401 9.53 -2.77 39.60
#